data_AF-A0A4R2R498-F1
#
_entry.id   AF-A0A4R2R498-F1
#
_cell.length_a   1.000
_cell.length_b   1.000
_cell.length_c   1.000
_cell.angle_alpha   90.00
_cell.angle_beta   90.00
_cell.angle_gamma   90.00
#
_symmetry.space_group_name_H-M   'P 1'
#
loop_
_entity.id
_entity.type
_entity.pdbx_description
1 polymer ?
#
loop_
_entity_poly.entity_id
_entity_poly.type
_entity_poly.pdbx_seq_one_letter_code
_entity_poly.pdbx_strand_id
1 'polypeptide(L)'
;MSLRKKAAGGAAIAAATALGLALLPSTAAASEDQLSEAYAIGASGLLNIEKTPYLDSSAGFQEKSLASVDIPENLASVGVLNAAVDTGSASASVADVKVNLAAILDLGELTQLSAAVIEATCENGEGSAALADAKIAGTALDVSPAPNTGVDIPGVASVMLNKQVENEDGTLGVTALSVDLLNSSQTIDIAHATCGTKSDDSDNGDGDNGGDNGDNGGDNGGDNGDNGGDSASGGKAPAPTPVTGHHPVTG
;
A
#
# COMPACT_ATOMS: atom_id res chain seq x y z
N MET A 1 -36.78 -25.28 56.89
CA MET A 1 -36.69 -24.47 58.11
C MET A 1 -35.41 -23.66 58.06
N SER A 2 -35.57 -22.35 57.99
CA SER A 2 -34.50 -21.35 57.97
C SER A 2 -33.66 -21.38 59.25
N LEU A 3 -32.38 -21.05 59.12
CA LEU A 3 -31.68 -20.18 60.08
C LEU A 3 -30.54 -19.43 59.36
N ARG A 4 -30.69 -18.10 59.34
CA ARG A 4 -29.67 -17.10 58.96
C ARG A 4 -28.81 -16.78 60.20
N LYS A 5 -27.53 -16.40 59.98
CA LYS A 5 -26.73 -15.36 60.70
C LYS A 5 -25.28 -15.45 60.16
N LYS A 6 -24.78 -14.47 59.41
CA LYS A 6 -24.20 -13.14 59.77
C LYS A 6 -22.80 -13.19 60.38
N ALA A 7 -21.95 -12.29 59.85
CA ALA A 7 -20.74 -11.68 60.39
C ALA A 7 -19.46 -12.52 60.35
N ALA A 8 -18.25 -11.98 60.27
CA ALA A 8 -17.66 -10.70 59.92
C ALA A 8 -16.16 -10.85 60.26
N GLY A 9 -15.26 -10.21 59.52
CA GLY A 9 -13.93 -9.88 60.02
C GLY A 9 -12.88 -10.98 59.94
N GLY A 10 -11.75 -10.65 59.33
CA GLY A 10 -10.57 -11.50 59.31
C GLY A 10 -9.58 -11.09 58.23
N ALA A 11 -8.99 -9.90 58.39
CA ALA A 11 -7.77 -9.57 57.67
C ALA A 11 -6.68 -10.56 58.11
N ALA A 12 -6.24 -11.42 57.19
CA ALA A 12 -5.03 -12.19 57.32
C ALA A 12 -4.02 -11.63 56.31
N ILE A 13 -3.11 -10.81 56.84
CA ILE A 13 -1.85 -10.45 56.20
C ILE A 13 -0.97 -11.70 56.20
N ALA A 14 -0.25 -11.89 55.10
CA ALA A 14 1.00 -12.65 54.92
C ALA A 14 0.91 -13.80 53.91
N ALA A 15 1.45 -13.57 52.72
CA ALA A 15 2.66 -14.26 52.25
C ALA A 15 3.00 -13.73 50.86
N ALA A 16 4.01 -12.87 50.79
CA ALA A 16 4.68 -12.51 49.55
C ALA A 16 5.42 -13.74 49.03
N THR A 17 4.92 -14.36 47.97
CA THR A 17 5.71 -15.21 47.08
C THR A 17 5.93 -14.45 45.79
N ALA A 18 7.08 -13.76 45.74
CA ALA A 18 7.63 -13.21 44.51
C ALA A 18 7.99 -14.38 43.58
N LEU A 19 7.08 -14.75 42.69
CA LEU A 19 7.41 -15.46 41.47
C LEU A 19 7.95 -14.40 40.51
N GLY A 20 9.28 -14.30 40.44
CA GLY A 20 9.96 -13.52 39.42
C GLY A 20 9.60 -14.06 38.05
N LEU A 21 8.61 -13.46 37.40
CA LEU A 21 8.48 -13.53 35.95
C LEU A 21 9.59 -12.64 35.40
N ALA A 22 10.64 -13.27 34.87
CA ALA A 22 11.58 -12.60 33.99
C ALA A 22 10.79 -12.12 32.76
N LEU A 23 10.49 -10.82 32.72
CA LEU A 23 10.07 -10.13 31.51
C LEU A 23 11.29 -10.12 30.57
N LEU A 24 11.38 -11.14 29.71
CA LEU A 24 12.23 -11.06 28.54
C LEU A 24 11.66 -9.93 27.68
N PRO A 25 12.46 -8.94 27.26
CA PRO A 25 12.00 -8.00 26.24
C PRO A 25 11.69 -8.81 24.98
N SER A 26 10.42 -8.91 24.64
CA SER A 26 9.99 -9.32 23.31
C SER A 26 10.47 -8.23 22.36
N THR A 27 11.65 -8.40 21.78
CA THR A 27 12.01 -7.67 20.57
C THR A 27 10.98 -8.08 19.53
N ALA A 28 9.97 -7.23 19.29
CA ALA A 28 9.13 -7.35 18.11
C ALA A 28 10.10 -7.29 16.92
N ALA A 29 10.38 -8.44 16.34
CA ALA A 29 10.96 -8.47 15.01
C ALA A 29 9.89 -7.82 14.13
N ALA A 30 10.22 -6.68 13.51
CA ALA A 30 9.56 -6.33 12.26
C ALA A 30 9.68 -7.59 11.39
N SER A 31 8.58 -8.26 11.13
CA SER A 31 8.59 -9.47 10.33
C SER A 31 9.13 -9.07 8.97
N GLU A 32 10.31 -9.58 8.61
CA GLU A 32 10.88 -9.44 7.26
C GLU A 32 9.97 -10.04 6.18
N ASP A 33 8.84 -10.64 6.57
CA ASP A 33 7.81 -11.25 5.71
C ASP A 33 6.80 -10.25 5.11
N GLN A 34 6.74 -8.98 5.54
CA GLN A 34 5.80 -7.98 4.98
C GLN A 34 6.48 -7.01 4.01
N LEU A 35 7.19 -7.54 3.02
CA LEU A 35 7.81 -6.70 1.99
C LEU A 35 6.74 -6.11 1.07
N SER A 36 6.95 -4.87 0.65
CA SER A 36 6.15 -4.26 -0.42
C SER A 36 6.73 -4.70 -1.76
N GLU A 37 5.88 -5.12 -2.69
CA GLU A 37 6.28 -5.51 -4.05
C GLU A 37 5.47 -4.78 -5.11
N ALA A 38 6.08 -4.53 -6.27
CA ALA A 38 5.39 -3.91 -7.39
C ALA A 38 5.83 -4.53 -8.70
N TYR A 39 4.88 -4.68 -9.62
CA TYR A 39 5.18 -5.00 -11.01
C TYR A 39 4.16 -4.40 -11.97
N ALA A 40 4.63 -4.03 -13.16
CA ALA A 40 3.78 -3.31 -14.10
C ALA A 40 2.95 -4.23 -15.00
N ILE A 41 3.49 -5.39 -15.41
CA ILE A 41 2.72 -6.41 -16.13
C ILE A 41 3.16 -7.81 -15.71
N GLY A 42 2.21 -8.74 -15.65
CA GLY A 42 2.45 -10.16 -15.45
C GLY A 42 1.31 -10.98 -16.02
N ALA A 43 1.58 -12.23 -16.40
CA ALA A 43 0.52 -13.14 -16.84
C ALA A 43 0.88 -14.59 -16.53
N SER A 44 -0.13 -15.38 -16.25
CA SER A 44 0.01 -16.81 -15.94
C SER A 44 -1.07 -17.63 -16.61
N GLY A 45 -0.77 -18.91 -16.87
CA GLY A 45 -1.66 -19.83 -17.58
C GLY A 45 -1.02 -20.40 -18.84
N LEU A 46 -1.74 -20.33 -19.96
CA LEU A 46 -1.28 -20.80 -21.27
C LEU A 46 -0.10 -19.96 -21.80
N LEU A 47 -0.13 -18.66 -21.52
CA LEU A 47 0.92 -17.71 -21.81
C LEU A 47 1.44 -17.14 -20.49
N ASN A 48 2.75 -17.32 -20.28
CA ASN A 48 3.44 -16.85 -19.09
C ASN A 48 4.26 -15.61 -19.43
N ILE A 49 3.94 -14.48 -18.82
CA ILE A 49 4.73 -13.24 -18.87
C ILE A 49 5.33 -13.06 -17.49
N GLU A 50 6.65 -13.03 -17.42
CA GLU A 50 7.35 -12.71 -16.17
C GLU A 50 6.95 -11.31 -15.68
N LYS A 51 6.77 -11.16 -14.36
CA LYS A 51 6.50 -9.87 -13.72
C LYS A 51 7.55 -8.84 -14.15
N THR A 52 7.15 -7.81 -14.90
CA THR A 52 8.08 -6.90 -15.57
C THR A 52 7.62 -5.43 -15.52
N PRO A 53 8.50 -4.49 -15.13
CA PRO A 53 9.59 -4.72 -14.18
C PRO A 53 9.03 -5.27 -12.86
N TYR A 54 9.85 -5.98 -12.09
CA TYR A 54 9.51 -6.42 -10.73
C TYR A 54 10.50 -5.79 -9.74
N LEU A 55 9.98 -5.33 -8.61
CA LEU A 55 10.75 -4.78 -7.50
C LEU A 55 10.13 -5.23 -6.16
N ASP A 56 10.98 -5.31 -5.14
CA ASP A 56 10.58 -5.48 -3.74
C ASP A 56 11.34 -4.48 -2.84
N SER A 57 10.80 -4.24 -1.66
CA SER A 57 11.33 -3.27 -0.70
C SER A 57 12.50 -3.79 0.14
N SER A 58 13.12 -4.93 -0.19
CA SER A 58 14.21 -5.52 0.62
C SER A 58 15.45 -4.62 0.72
N ALA A 59 15.65 -3.76 -0.29
CA ALA A 59 16.74 -2.79 -0.35
C ALA A 59 16.29 -1.34 -0.07
N GLY A 60 15.12 -1.15 0.56
CA GLY A 60 14.49 0.15 0.76
C GLY A 60 13.83 0.68 -0.52
N PHE A 61 13.77 2.01 -0.68
CA PHE A 61 13.17 2.64 -1.86
C PHE A 61 13.84 2.20 -3.16
N GLN A 62 13.04 1.71 -4.11
CA GLN A 62 13.48 1.34 -5.46
C GLN A 62 12.46 1.81 -6.49
N GLU A 63 12.94 2.19 -7.67
CA GLU A 63 12.10 2.57 -8.81
C GLU A 63 12.73 2.04 -10.09
N LYS A 64 11.89 1.57 -11.03
CA LYS A 64 12.33 1.09 -12.33
C LYS A 64 11.31 1.40 -13.41
N SER A 65 11.82 1.96 -14.50
CA SER A 65 11.05 2.30 -15.69
C SER A 65 11.58 1.57 -16.94
N LEU A 66 10.66 1.10 -17.78
CA LEU A 66 10.96 0.51 -19.10
C LEU A 66 10.14 1.24 -20.17
N ALA A 67 10.74 1.50 -21.33
CA ALA A 67 10.14 2.34 -22.38
C ALA A 67 9.18 1.60 -23.34
N SER A 68 9.25 0.27 -23.38
CA SER A 68 8.32 -0.62 -24.10
C SER A 68 8.66 -2.08 -23.82
N VAL A 69 7.64 -2.92 -23.76
CA VAL A 69 7.78 -4.37 -23.80
C VAL A 69 6.83 -4.90 -24.85
N ASP A 70 7.38 -5.50 -25.90
CA ASP A 70 6.58 -6.25 -26.87
C ASP A 70 6.29 -7.63 -26.30
N ILE A 71 5.00 -7.94 -26.17
CA ILE A 71 4.54 -9.23 -25.67
C ILE A 71 4.43 -10.19 -26.86
N PRO A 72 4.82 -11.48 -26.71
CA PRO A 72 4.77 -12.45 -27.80
C PRO A 72 3.44 -12.45 -28.56
N GLU A 73 3.53 -12.79 -29.85
CA GLU A 73 2.38 -13.00 -30.75
C GLU A 73 1.49 -11.76 -30.97
N ASN A 74 2.03 -10.54 -30.77
CA ASN A 74 1.30 -9.27 -30.83
C ASN A 74 0.10 -9.25 -29.87
N LEU A 75 0.20 -10.00 -28.77
CA LEU A 75 -0.90 -10.16 -27.85
C LEU A 75 -1.19 -8.88 -27.07
N ALA A 76 -0.12 -8.20 -26.64
CA ALA A 76 -0.21 -6.93 -25.98
C ALA A 76 0.94 -6.01 -26.41
N SER A 77 0.65 -4.73 -26.43
CA SER A 77 1.63 -3.66 -26.58
C SER A 77 1.45 -2.72 -25.41
N VAL A 78 2.56 -2.41 -24.77
CA VAL A 78 2.63 -1.46 -23.65
C VAL A 78 3.78 -0.51 -23.92
N GLY A 79 3.55 0.78 -23.71
CA GLY A 79 4.53 1.83 -23.88
C GLY A 79 5.43 1.90 -22.65
N VAL A 80 5.12 2.75 -21.69
CA VAL A 80 5.97 2.90 -20.51
C VAL A 80 5.49 2.01 -19.38
N LEU A 81 6.40 1.27 -18.75
CA LEU A 81 6.13 0.47 -17.57
C LEU A 81 6.94 1.03 -16.40
N ASN A 82 6.28 1.38 -15.30
CA ASN A 82 6.93 1.82 -14.07
C ASN A 82 6.51 0.93 -12.91
N ALA A 83 7.47 0.65 -12.03
CA ALA A 83 7.23 0.09 -10.71
C ALA A 83 8.06 0.87 -9.71
N ALA A 84 7.49 1.15 -8.54
CA ALA A 84 8.16 1.74 -7.41
C ALA A 84 7.73 1.05 -6.12
N VAL A 85 8.67 0.93 -5.18
CA VAL A 85 8.45 0.31 -3.88
C VAL A 85 9.20 1.12 -2.83
N ASP A 86 8.63 1.17 -1.63
CA ASP A 86 9.26 1.62 -0.40
C ASP A 86 8.70 0.78 0.77
N THR A 87 9.16 1.04 1.98
CA THR A 87 8.67 0.39 3.19
C THR A 87 7.21 0.75 3.42
N GLY A 88 6.30 -0.22 3.24
CA GLY A 88 4.87 -0.04 3.45
C GLY A 88 4.15 0.68 2.31
N SER A 89 4.80 0.88 1.16
CA SER A 89 4.15 1.46 -0.02
C SER A 89 4.68 0.85 -1.31
N ALA A 90 3.78 0.67 -2.28
CA ALA A 90 4.11 0.19 -3.61
C ALA A 90 3.23 0.90 -4.63
N SER A 91 3.77 1.14 -5.82
CA SER A 91 3.00 1.62 -6.96
C SER A 91 3.50 1.02 -8.26
N ALA A 92 2.58 0.85 -9.20
CA ALA A 92 2.88 0.43 -10.55
C ALA A 92 2.03 1.22 -11.52
N SER A 93 2.61 1.59 -12.66
CA SER A 93 1.87 2.24 -13.74
C SER A 93 2.30 1.76 -15.10
N VAL A 94 1.34 1.71 -16.03
CA VAL A 94 1.57 1.37 -17.42
C VAL A 94 0.90 2.39 -18.31
N ALA A 95 1.65 2.94 -19.27
CA ALA A 95 1.15 3.83 -20.30
C ALA A 95 0.99 3.11 -21.64
N ASP A 96 0.08 3.61 -22.47
CA ASP A 96 -0.19 3.13 -23.83
C ASP A 96 -0.50 1.63 -23.89
N VAL A 97 -1.44 1.18 -23.06
CA VAL A 97 -1.85 -0.22 -22.97
C VAL A 97 -2.77 -0.58 -24.13
N LYS A 98 -2.44 -1.66 -24.84
CA LYS A 98 -3.32 -2.32 -25.81
C LYS A 98 -3.19 -3.83 -25.63
N VAL A 99 -4.27 -4.51 -25.29
CA VAL A 99 -4.33 -5.97 -25.20
C VAL A 99 -5.37 -6.47 -26.20
N ASN A 100 -4.96 -7.40 -27.06
CA ASN A 100 -5.82 -8.02 -28.05
C ASN A 100 -6.27 -9.40 -27.55
N LEU A 101 -7.37 -9.46 -26.80
CA LEU A 101 -7.85 -10.71 -26.21
C LEU A 101 -8.29 -11.72 -27.30
N ALA A 102 -8.68 -11.24 -28.48
CA ALA A 102 -9.01 -12.09 -29.60
C ALA A 102 -7.82 -12.78 -30.24
N ALA A 103 -6.60 -12.26 -30.09
CA ALA A 103 -5.41 -13.00 -30.53
C ALA A 103 -5.24 -14.28 -29.70
N ILE A 104 -5.64 -14.28 -28.42
CA ILE A 104 -5.60 -15.48 -27.56
C ILE A 104 -6.71 -16.47 -27.93
N LEU A 105 -7.90 -15.95 -28.25
CA LEU A 105 -9.13 -16.76 -28.30
C LEU A 105 -9.67 -17.00 -29.72
N ASP A 106 -9.07 -16.39 -30.76
CA ASP A 106 -9.54 -16.38 -32.15
C ASP A 106 -10.99 -15.83 -32.29
N LEU A 107 -11.33 -14.78 -31.53
CA LEU A 107 -12.70 -14.25 -31.39
C LEU A 107 -12.98 -12.93 -32.16
N GLY A 108 -12.04 -12.47 -33.00
CA GLY A 108 -12.17 -11.23 -33.80
C GLY A 108 -12.09 -9.91 -33.00
N GLU A 109 -12.19 -8.75 -33.66
CA GLU A 109 -11.87 -7.41 -33.08
C GLU A 109 -12.75 -6.93 -31.89
N LEU A 110 -13.77 -7.71 -31.48
CA LEU A 110 -14.73 -7.31 -30.44
C LEU A 110 -14.19 -7.39 -29.00
N THR A 111 -12.90 -7.66 -28.82
CA THR A 111 -12.32 -7.97 -27.49
C THR A 111 -10.98 -7.25 -27.29
N GLN A 112 -10.85 -6.03 -27.80
CA GLN A 112 -9.71 -5.19 -27.51
C GLN A 112 -9.89 -4.47 -26.17
N LEU A 113 -8.87 -4.54 -25.31
CA LEU A 113 -8.69 -3.68 -24.15
C LEU A 113 -7.65 -2.61 -24.49
N SER A 114 -7.93 -1.36 -24.16
CA SER A 114 -6.99 -0.25 -24.35
C SER A 114 -7.09 0.77 -23.21
N ALA A 115 -5.97 1.36 -22.79
CA ALA A 115 -5.94 2.47 -21.85
C ALA A 115 -4.75 3.38 -22.13
N ALA A 116 -4.90 4.68 -21.87
CA ALA A 116 -3.79 5.62 -21.96
C ALA A 116 -2.83 5.44 -20.79
N VAL A 117 -3.38 5.30 -19.57
CA VAL A 117 -2.63 5.03 -18.35
C VAL A 117 -3.45 4.10 -17.46
N ILE A 118 -2.78 3.14 -16.82
CA ILE A 118 -3.31 2.31 -15.75
C ILE A 118 -2.34 2.43 -14.58
N GLU A 119 -2.85 2.70 -13.38
CA GLU A 119 -2.05 2.86 -12.18
C GLU A 119 -2.69 2.12 -11.01
N ALA A 120 -1.85 1.43 -10.23
CA ALA A 120 -2.19 0.87 -8.93
C ALA A 120 -1.28 1.50 -7.87
N THR A 121 -1.87 1.84 -6.73
CA THR A 121 -1.15 2.28 -5.55
C THR A 121 -1.60 1.48 -4.34
N CYS A 122 -0.65 1.16 -3.49
CA CYS A 122 -0.89 0.56 -2.18
C CYS A 122 -0.02 1.31 -1.18
N GLU A 123 -0.63 1.87 -0.14
CA GLU A 123 0.08 2.58 0.92
C GLU A 123 -0.51 2.21 2.28
N ASN A 124 0.34 1.72 3.19
CA ASN A 124 -0.01 1.40 4.58
C ASN A 124 -1.28 0.52 4.74
N GLY A 125 -1.52 -0.41 3.80
CA GLY A 125 -2.70 -1.27 3.79
C GLY A 125 -3.95 -0.66 3.12
N GLU A 126 -3.82 0.51 2.48
CA GLU A 126 -4.88 1.11 1.68
C GLU A 126 -4.53 1.04 0.18
N GLY A 127 -5.45 0.49 -0.61
CA GLY A 127 -5.26 0.28 -2.05
C GLY A 127 -6.15 1.16 -2.91
N SER A 128 -5.62 1.63 -4.04
CA SER A 128 -6.42 2.33 -5.06
C SER A 128 -5.94 2.04 -6.48
N ALA A 129 -6.82 2.30 -7.45
CA ALA A 129 -6.52 2.19 -8.86
C ALA A 129 -7.06 3.39 -9.65
N ALA A 130 -6.31 3.79 -10.67
CA ALA A 130 -6.71 4.83 -11.62
C ALA A 130 -6.54 4.34 -13.06
N LEU A 131 -7.53 4.64 -13.90
CA LEU A 131 -7.56 4.23 -15.30
C LEU A 131 -7.89 5.43 -16.19
N ALA A 132 -6.93 5.86 -17.01
CA ALA A 132 -7.13 6.95 -17.96
C ALA A 132 -7.50 6.40 -19.34
N ASP A 133 -8.60 6.89 -19.90
CA ASP A 133 -9.12 6.52 -21.22
C ASP A 133 -9.25 5.00 -21.44
N ALA A 134 -9.51 4.26 -20.35
CA ALA A 134 -9.60 2.81 -20.41
C ALA A 134 -10.93 2.36 -21.04
N LYS A 135 -10.83 1.41 -21.96
CA LYS A 135 -11.95 0.87 -22.72
C LYS A 135 -11.79 -0.62 -22.95
N ILE A 136 -12.90 -1.34 -22.91
CA ILE A 136 -12.96 -2.74 -23.27
C ILE A 136 -14.11 -2.99 -24.24
N ALA A 137 -13.82 -3.61 -25.38
CA ALA A 137 -14.80 -3.81 -26.45
C ALA A 137 -15.54 -2.51 -26.84
N GLY A 138 -14.85 -1.37 -26.78
CA GLY A 138 -15.41 -0.03 -27.04
C GLY A 138 -16.21 0.59 -25.88
N THR A 139 -16.44 -0.13 -24.79
CA THR A 139 -17.11 0.39 -23.58
C THR A 139 -16.08 1.04 -22.67
N ALA A 140 -16.34 2.29 -22.25
CA ALA A 140 -15.47 3.00 -21.31
C ALA A 140 -15.56 2.37 -19.91
N LEU A 141 -14.40 2.25 -19.25
CA LEU A 141 -14.27 1.82 -17.87
C LEU A 141 -14.28 3.03 -16.93
N ASP A 142 -14.61 2.81 -15.66
CA ASP A 142 -14.51 3.84 -14.64
C ASP A 142 -13.05 4.27 -14.47
N VAL A 143 -12.82 5.57 -14.31
CA VAL A 143 -11.49 6.15 -14.11
C VAL A 143 -10.96 5.92 -12.70
N SER A 144 -11.86 5.72 -11.73
CA SER A 144 -11.51 5.42 -10.33
C SER A 144 -12.51 4.40 -9.78
N PRO A 145 -12.38 3.13 -10.21
CA PRO A 145 -13.29 2.08 -9.80
C PRO A 145 -13.17 1.79 -8.30
N ALA A 146 -14.31 1.51 -7.67
CA ALA A 146 -14.35 1.00 -6.32
C ALA A 146 -13.57 -0.35 -6.23
N PRO A 147 -13.10 -0.75 -5.04
CA PRO A 147 -12.42 -2.04 -4.87
C PRO A 147 -13.25 -3.20 -5.42
N ASN A 148 -12.59 -4.12 -6.13
CA ASN A 148 -13.16 -5.34 -6.70
C ASN A 148 -14.35 -5.07 -7.65
N THR A 149 -14.21 -4.10 -8.55
CA THR A 149 -15.24 -3.79 -9.55
C THR A 149 -15.12 -4.73 -10.75
N GLY A 150 -16.09 -5.63 -10.91
CA GLY A 150 -16.14 -6.59 -12.02
C GLY A 150 -16.82 -6.06 -13.29
N VAL A 151 -16.27 -6.43 -14.45
CA VAL A 151 -16.84 -6.21 -15.78
C VAL A 151 -16.79 -7.53 -16.55
N ASP A 152 -17.95 -8.12 -16.80
CA ASP A 152 -18.04 -9.37 -17.55
C ASP A 152 -18.23 -9.14 -19.04
N ILE A 153 -17.47 -9.88 -19.83
CA ILE A 153 -17.63 -9.99 -21.29
C ILE A 153 -18.16 -11.39 -21.58
N PRO A 154 -19.47 -11.53 -21.86
CA PRO A 154 -20.10 -12.83 -22.01
C PRO A 154 -19.37 -13.74 -23.00
N GLY A 155 -18.95 -14.92 -22.52
CA GLY A 155 -18.30 -15.94 -23.34
C GLY A 155 -16.83 -15.67 -23.70
N VAL A 156 -16.22 -14.60 -23.17
CA VAL A 156 -14.84 -14.20 -23.51
C VAL A 156 -13.97 -14.11 -22.25
N ALA A 157 -14.31 -13.19 -21.35
CA ALA A 157 -13.44 -12.78 -20.25
C ALA A 157 -14.24 -12.20 -19.09
N SER A 158 -13.64 -12.22 -17.91
CA SER A 158 -14.04 -11.38 -16.78
C SER A 158 -12.89 -10.43 -16.47
N VAL A 159 -13.19 -9.16 -16.26
CA VAL A 159 -12.19 -8.14 -15.90
C VAL A 159 -12.51 -7.62 -14.52
N MET A 160 -11.54 -7.70 -13.62
CA MET A 160 -11.60 -7.11 -12.29
C MET A 160 -10.77 -5.83 -12.27
N LEU A 161 -11.44 -4.71 -12.04
CA LEU A 161 -10.81 -3.42 -11.81
C LEU A 161 -10.58 -3.21 -10.33
N ASN A 162 -9.44 -2.62 -9.99
CA ASN A 162 -9.03 -2.39 -8.60
C ASN A 162 -9.19 -3.67 -7.75
N LYS A 163 -8.65 -4.78 -8.25
CA LYS A 163 -8.69 -6.07 -7.55
C LYS A 163 -7.84 -5.93 -6.30
N GLN A 164 -8.46 -6.09 -5.14
CA GLN A 164 -7.82 -6.00 -3.84
C GLN A 164 -7.95 -7.32 -3.10
N VAL A 165 -6.81 -7.88 -2.70
CA VAL A 165 -6.71 -9.17 -2.02
C VAL A 165 -5.84 -9.00 -0.78
N GLU A 166 -6.40 -9.32 0.38
CA GLU A 166 -5.64 -9.45 1.62
C GLU A 166 -4.94 -10.81 1.63
N ASN A 167 -3.62 -10.80 1.79
CA ASN A 167 -2.79 -12.00 1.82
C ASN A 167 -2.73 -12.58 3.23
N GLU A 168 -2.36 -13.86 3.36
CA GLU A 168 -2.25 -14.54 4.66
C GLU A 168 -1.21 -13.92 5.60
N ASP A 169 -0.24 -13.19 5.04
CA ASP A 169 0.80 -12.44 5.76
C ASP A 169 0.34 -11.06 6.26
N GLY A 170 -0.90 -10.66 5.98
CA GLY A 170 -1.47 -9.36 6.36
C GLY A 170 -1.12 -8.20 5.41
N THR A 171 -0.48 -8.48 4.28
CA THR A 171 -0.30 -7.49 3.21
C THR A 171 -1.53 -7.37 2.33
N LEU A 172 -1.74 -6.19 1.74
CA LEU A 172 -2.77 -5.93 0.75
C LEU A 172 -2.13 -5.93 -0.64
N GLY A 173 -2.58 -6.83 -1.52
CA GLY A 173 -2.27 -6.81 -2.94
C GLY A 173 -3.34 -6.04 -3.72
N VAL A 174 -2.91 -5.13 -4.58
CA VAL A 174 -3.77 -4.25 -5.40
C VAL A 174 -3.36 -4.40 -6.86
N THR A 175 -4.28 -4.87 -7.70
CA THR A 175 -4.10 -4.89 -9.16
C THR A 175 -5.10 -3.93 -9.79
N ALA A 176 -4.62 -2.94 -10.54
CA ALA A 176 -5.50 -1.95 -11.16
C ALA A 176 -6.43 -2.58 -12.19
N LEU A 177 -5.90 -3.51 -13.00
CA LEU A 177 -6.67 -4.26 -13.98
C LEU A 177 -6.19 -5.71 -14.05
N SER A 178 -7.09 -6.64 -13.73
CA SER A 178 -6.87 -8.09 -13.80
C SER A 178 -7.86 -8.68 -14.80
N VAL A 179 -7.37 -9.40 -15.80
CA VAL A 179 -8.21 -10.06 -16.83
C VAL A 179 -8.12 -11.56 -16.68
N ASP A 180 -9.26 -12.19 -16.46
CA ASP A 180 -9.41 -13.64 -16.44
C ASP A 180 -10.09 -14.13 -17.71
N LEU A 181 -9.44 -15.07 -18.40
CA LEU A 181 -9.87 -15.65 -19.65
C LEU A 181 -10.15 -17.14 -19.47
N LEU A 182 -11.08 -17.67 -20.28
CA LEU A 182 -11.35 -19.11 -20.36
C LEU A 182 -11.60 -19.77 -18.98
N ASN A 183 -12.44 -19.14 -18.15
CA ASN A 183 -12.70 -19.57 -16.77
C ASN A 183 -11.42 -19.63 -15.91
N SER A 184 -10.62 -18.57 -15.93
CA SER A 184 -9.36 -18.44 -15.19
C SER A 184 -8.25 -19.41 -15.61
N SER A 185 -8.32 -19.94 -16.84
CA SER A 185 -7.21 -20.72 -17.41
C SER A 185 -6.03 -19.83 -17.84
N GLN A 186 -6.28 -18.53 -17.99
CA GLN A 186 -5.29 -17.51 -18.27
C GLN A 186 -5.66 -16.25 -17.51
N THR A 187 -4.69 -15.68 -16.78
CA THR A 187 -4.83 -14.41 -16.07
C THR A 187 -3.76 -13.45 -16.54
N ILE A 188 -4.13 -12.18 -16.71
CA ILE A 188 -3.23 -11.07 -17.05
C ILE A 188 -3.46 -9.96 -16.05
N ASP A 189 -2.39 -9.55 -15.37
CA ASP A 189 -2.40 -8.48 -14.39
C ASP A 189 -1.60 -7.29 -14.91
N ILE A 190 -2.20 -6.11 -14.84
CA ILE A 190 -1.61 -4.84 -15.27
C ILE A 190 -1.66 -3.86 -14.10
N ALA A 191 -0.48 -3.31 -13.80
CA ALA A 191 -0.17 -2.48 -12.64
C ALA A 191 -0.59 -3.15 -11.32
N HIS A 192 0.38 -3.81 -10.69
CA HIS A 192 0.21 -4.46 -9.40
C HIS A 192 1.13 -3.84 -8.35
N ALA A 193 0.59 -3.64 -7.15
CA ALA A 193 1.28 -3.13 -5.98
C ALA A 193 0.81 -3.89 -4.74
N THR A 194 1.74 -4.34 -3.90
CA THR A 194 1.46 -4.96 -2.60
C THR A 194 2.12 -4.13 -1.50
N CYS A 195 1.39 -3.87 -0.42
CA CYS A 195 1.90 -3.16 0.75
C CYS A 195 1.40 -3.79 2.05
N GLY A 196 2.22 -3.75 3.10
CA GLY A 196 1.78 -4.10 4.46
C GLY A 196 1.02 -2.95 5.12
N THR A 197 0.20 -3.27 6.11
CA THR A 197 -0.25 -2.25 7.07
C THR A 197 0.96 -1.63 7.75
N LYS A 198 0.99 -0.31 7.94
CA LYS A 198 1.96 0.28 8.85
C LYS A 198 1.81 -0.47 10.18
N SER A 199 2.85 -1.14 10.65
CA SER A 199 2.93 -1.44 12.07
C SER A 199 2.93 -0.07 12.71
N ASP A 200 1.80 0.34 13.28
CA ASP A 200 1.76 1.47 14.18
C ASP A 200 2.80 1.13 15.24
N ASP A 201 3.99 1.72 15.10
CA ASP A 201 5.00 1.71 16.14
C ASP A 201 4.31 2.32 17.34
N SER A 202 3.79 1.44 18.20
CA SER A 202 3.43 1.67 19.58
C SER A 202 3.22 3.14 19.87
N ASP A 203 2.01 3.62 19.56
CA ASP A 203 1.45 4.70 20.34
C ASP A 203 1.33 4.12 21.77
N ASN A 204 2.45 4.10 22.49
CA ASN A 204 2.51 4.04 23.94
C ASN A 204 1.88 5.37 24.39
N GLY A 205 0.56 5.45 24.20
CA GLY A 205 -0.29 6.19 25.09
C GLY A 205 -0.09 5.57 26.47
N ASP A 206 0.91 6.07 27.18
CA ASP A 206 0.99 6.00 28.64
C ASP A 206 -0.20 6.81 29.19
N GLY A 207 -1.39 6.23 29.05
CA GLY A 207 -2.51 6.48 29.94
C GLY A 207 -2.33 5.59 31.16
N ASP A 208 -1.67 6.09 32.20
CA ASP A 208 -2.35 6.49 33.45
C ASP A 208 -1.38 6.76 34.61
N ASN A 209 -1.75 7.78 35.38
CA ASN A 209 -1.50 7.96 36.82
C ASN A 209 -0.08 8.26 37.34
N GLY A 210 0.22 9.56 37.39
CA GLY A 210 1.07 10.16 38.41
C GLY A 210 0.35 11.30 39.12
N GLY A 211 -0.57 10.98 40.03
CA GLY A 211 -1.05 11.95 41.01
C GLY A 211 -0.04 12.09 42.14
N ASP A 212 0.39 13.31 42.45
CA ASP A 212 0.60 13.68 43.86
C ASP A 212 0.38 15.18 44.11
N ASN A 213 -0.33 15.44 45.21
CA ASN A 213 -0.66 16.74 45.76
C ASN A 213 0.53 17.28 46.57
N GLY A 214 0.76 18.60 46.56
CA GLY A 214 1.74 19.20 47.46
C GLY A 214 1.84 20.72 47.41
N ASP A 215 0.91 21.38 48.10
CA ASP A 215 1.07 22.59 48.95
C ASP A 215 1.67 23.92 48.44
N ASN A 216 0.81 24.94 48.50
CA ASN A 216 0.96 26.25 49.15
C ASN A 216 2.17 27.18 48.85
N GLY A 217 1.86 28.26 48.12
CA GLY A 217 1.89 29.63 48.68
C GLY A 217 3.18 30.45 48.55
N GLY A 218 3.03 31.70 48.10
CA GLY A 218 3.93 32.79 48.49
C GLY A 218 4.51 33.62 47.34
N ASP A 219 4.10 34.89 47.32
CA ASP A 219 4.44 35.95 46.36
C ASP A 219 5.93 36.34 46.23
N ASN A 220 6.15 37.07 45.12
CA ASN A 220 7.06 38.21 44.90
C ASN A 220 8.50 37.98 44.40
N GLY A 221 8.78 38.65 43.28
CA GLY A 221 10.02 39.39 43.06
C GLY A 221 10.75 39.05 41.78
N GLY A 222 10.70 39.96 40.80
CA GLY A 222 11.47 39.86 39.56
C GLY A 222 12.99 39.97 39.77
N ASP A 223 13.76 39.60 38.74
CA ASP A 223 14.34 40.57 37.81
C ASP A 223 15.10 39.82 36.68
N ASN A 224 15.15 40.49 35.53
CA ASN A 224 15.98 40.37 34.32
C ASN A 224 17.02 39.22 34.18
N GLY A 225 17.09 38.67 32.96
CA GLY A 225 18.31 38.01 32.49
C GLY A 225 18.18 37.18 31.21
N ASP A 226 18.22 37.87 30.08
CA ASP A 226 18.65 37.45 28.73
C ASP A 226 19.54 36.17 28.67
N ASN A 227 19.14 35.17 27.85
CA ASN A 227 20.03 34.54 26.88
C ASN A 227 19.30 33.52 25.99
N GLY A 228 19.48 33.69 24.68
CA GLY A 228 18.95 32.83 23.64
C GLY A 228 19.59 31.44 23.59
N GLY A 229 18.90 30.54 22.89
CA GLY A 229 19.33 29.18 22.62
C GLY A 229 18.27 28.40 21.84
N ASP A 230 18.15 28.73 20.55
CA ASP A 230 17.80 27.87 19.42
C ASP A 230 16.75 26.75 19.62
N SER A 231 15.49 27.12 19.39
CA SER A 231 14.47 26.18 18.87
C SER A 231 14.82 25.81 17.43
N ALA A 232 15.49 24.67 17.22
CA ALA A 232 15.53 24.02 15.92
C ALA A 232 14.22 23.26 15.68
N SER A 233 13.15 24.04 15.45
CA SER A 233 11.93 23.57 14.79
C SER A 233 12.28 23.12 13.37
N GLY A 234 11.73 21.97 12.97
CA GLY A 234 11.95 21.33 11.68
C GLY A 234 11.97 22.28 10.49
N GLY A 235 13.15 22.46 9.91
CA GLY A 235 13.32 23.09 8.61
C GLY A 235 13.05 22.05 7.52
N LYS A 236 11.85 22.09 6.93
CA LYS A 236 11.63 21.48 5.61
C LYS A 236 12.65 22.08 4.64
N ALA A 237 13.32 21.23 3.86
CA ALA A 237 14.20 21.69 2.79
C ALA A 237 13.42 22.69 1.89
N PRO A 238 14.04 23.82 1.49
CA PRO A 238 13.39 24.76 0.57
C PRO A 238 13.01 24.05 -0.72
N ALA A 239 11.76 24.21 -1.15
CA ALA A 239 11.30 23.71 -2.45
C ALA A 239 12.14 24.37 -3.57
N PRO A 240 12.55 23.61 -4.61
CA PRO A 240 13.27 24.20 -5.73
C PRO A 240 12.38 25.22 -6.43
N THR A 241 12.87 26.45 -6.55
CA THR A 241 12.22 27.46 -7.39
C THR A 241 12.44 27.11 -8.86
N PRO A 242 11.37 26.97 -9.67
CA PRO A 242 11.49 26.75 -11.10
C PRO A 242 12.29 27.89 -11.74
N VAL A 243 13.34 27.52 -12.48
CA VAL A 243 14.10 28.47 -13.29
C VAL A 243 13.38 28.58 -14.63
N THR A 244 12.83 29.76 -14.94
CA THR A 244 12.27 30.03 -16.27
C THR A 244 13.40 29.99 -17.30
N GLY A 245 13.52 28.86 -17.98
CA GLY A 245 14.43 28.70 -19.11
C GLY A 245 13.97 29.54 -20.29
N HIS A 246 14.43 30.78 -20.39
CA HIS A 246 14.46 31.51 -21.65
C HIS A 246 15.69 31.07 -22.44
N HIS A 247 15.61 29.89 -23.07
CA HIS A 247 16.53 29.57 -24.15
C HIS A 247 15.97 30.16 -25.46
N PRO A 248 16.66 31.11 -26.10
CA PRO A 248 16.30 31.55 -27.44
C PRO A 248 16.53 30.38 -28.40
N VAL A 249 15.46 29.92 -29.05
CA VAL A 249 15.55 29.13 -30.27
C VAL A 249 16.21 30.00 -31.36
N THR A 250 17.50 29.78 -31.59
CA THR A 250 18.10 30.15 -32.88
C THR A 250 17.76 29.05 -33.87
N GLY A 251 17.15 29.47 -34.97
CA GLY A 251 16.58 28.60 -36.01
C GLY A 251 17.56 27.80 -36.84
#